data_AF-A0A7W4GNV1-F1
#
_entry.id   AF-A0A7W4GNV1-F1
#
_cell.length_a   1.000
_cell.length_b   1.000
_cell.length_c   1.000
_cell.angle_alpha   90.00
_cell.angle_beta   90.00
_cell.angle_gamma   90.00
#
_symmetry.space_group_name_H-M   'P 1'
#
loop_
_entity.id
_entity.type
_entity.pdbx_description
1 polymer ?
#
loop_
_entity_poly.entity_id
_entity_poly.type
_entity_poly.pdbx_seq_one_letter_code
_entity_poly.pdbx_strand_id
1 'polypeptide(L)' 'MKIWDLPTRLYHWLQAALFIGLAASGFNGQGPHVYLGLVLFSLILWRLVWGIVGSDTSRFSQFI' A
#
# COMPACT_ATOMS: atom_id res chain seq x y z
N MET A 1 23.82 -4.76 3.26
CA MET A 1 22.57 -4.30 3.93
C MET A 1 21.55 -3.97 2.85
N LYS A 2 20.53 -4.82 2.65
CA LYS A 2 19.54 -4.60 1.58
C LYS A 2 18.49 -3.64 2.12
N ILE A 3 18.64 -2.36 1.79
CA ILE A 3 17.73 -1.28 2.20
C ILE A 3 16.37 -1.59 1.54
N TRP A 4 15.37 -1.91 2.37
CA TRP A 4 14.05 -2.46 2.05
C TRP A 4 13.98 -3.87 1.46
N ASP A 5 13.23 -4.72 2.18
CA ASP A 5 12.80 -6.04 1.74
C ASP A 5 11.82 -5.96 0.57
N LEU A 6 11.73 -7.05 -0.19
CA LEU A 6 10.88 -7.15 -1.37
C LEU A 6 9.39 -6.82 -1.07
N PRO A 7 8.79 -7.30 0.04
CA PRO A 7 7.38 -7.01 0.34
C PRO A 7 7.10 -5.52 0.58
N THR A 8 7.98 -4.79 1.27
CA THR A 8 7.81 -3.34 1.48
C THR A 8 7.88 -2.57 0.17
N ARG A 9 8.76 -2.99 -0.76
CA ARG A 9 8.85 -2.38 -2.10
C ARG A 9 7.58 -2.63 -2.92
N LEU A 10 7.06 -3.86 -2.90
CA LEU A 10 5.82 -4.22 -3.60
C LEU A 10 4.65 -3.40 -3.08
N TYR A 11 4.51 -3.28 -1.76
CA TYR A 11 3.50 -2.43 -1.14
C TYR A 11 3.58 -0.99 -1.62
N HIS A 12 4.78 -0.39 -1.61
CA HIS A 12 4.96 1.00 -1.98
C HIS A 12 4.51 1.28 -3.43
N TRP A 13 4.96 0.46 -4.38
CA TRP A 13 4.61 0.63 -5.78
C TRP A 13 3.15 0.30 -6.09
N LEU A 14 2.57 -0.71 -5.45
CA LEU A 14 1.15 -1.02 -5.57
C LEU A 14 0.28 0.12 -5.01
N GLN A 15 0.65 0.66 -3.85
CA GLN A 15 -0.08 1.79 -3.28
C GLN A 15 -0.02 3.03 -4.18
N ALA A 16 1.14 3.34 -4.76
CA ALA A 16 1.28 4.43 -5.72
C ALA A 16 0.37 4.23 -6.95
N ALA A 17 0.35 3.02 -7.54
CA ALA A 17 -0.50 2.71 -8.69
C ALA A 17 -2.00 2.81 -8.36
N LEU A 18 -2.42 2.29 -7.21
CA LEU A 18 -3.82 2.37 -6.75
C LEU A 18 -4.25 3.81 -6.48
N PHE A 19 -3.37 4.61 -5.89
CA PHE A 19 -3.64 6.03 -5.64
C PHE A 19 -3.86 6.80 -6.95
N ILE A 20 -3.02 6.57 -7.96
CA ILE A 20 -3.19 7.15 -9.30
C ILE A 20 -4.53 6.73 -9.91
N GLY A 21 -4.87 5.43 -9.85
CA GLY A 21 -6.14 4.92 -10.36
C GLY A 21 -7.38 5.50 -9.66
N LEU A 22 -7.30 5.68 -8.34
CA LEU A 22 -8.36 6.32 -7.54
C LEU A 22 -8.54 7.79 -7.92
N ALA A 23 -7.43 8.53 -8.03
CA ALA A 23 -7.46 9.94 -8.46
C ALA A 23 -8.06 10.09 -9.88
N ALA A 24 -7.70 9.20 -10.81
CA ALA A 24 -8.23 9.21 -12.16
C ALA A 24 -9.73 8.84 -12.25
N SER A 25 -10.19 7.91 -11.40
CA SER A 25 -11.56 7.39 -11.42
C SER A 25 -12.56 8.18 -10.57
N GLY A 26 -12.09 9.12 -9.72
CA GLY A 26 -12.93 9.78 -8.70
C GLY A 26 -13.95 10.79 -9.21
N PHE A 27 -13.83 11.29 -10.44
CA PHE A 27 -14.61 12.45 -10.91
C PHE A 27 -15.90 12.09 -11.67
N ASN A 28 -16.00 10.90 -12.25
CA ASN A 28 -17.09 10.58 -13.18
C ASN A 28 -18.28 9.85 -12.55
N GLY A 29 -18.22 9.50 -11.26
CA GLY A 29 -19.26 8.70 -10.55
C GLY A 29 -19.47 7.28 -11.11
N GLN A 30 -18.87 6.98 -12.25
CA GLN A 30 -18.88 5.73 -13.00
C GLN A 30 -17.43 5.29 -13.20
N GLY A 31 -17.16 4.00 -13.02
CA GLY A 31 -15.82 3.43 -13.16
C GLY A 31 -15.36 2.63 -11.94
N PRO A 32 -14.09 2.19 -11.91
CA PRO A 32 -13.63 1.20 -10.95
C PRO A 32 -13.30 1.78 -9.55
N HIS A 33 -13.67 3.03 -9.26
CA HIS A 33 -13.21 3.76 -8.06
C HIS A 33 -13.45 2.97 -6.76
N VAL A 34 -14.67 2.43 -6.58
CA VAL A 34 -15.02 1.65 -5.39
C VAL A 34 -14.15 0.39 -5.27
N TYR A 35 -13.97 -0.35 -6.36
CA TYR A 35 -13.15 -1.55 -6.37
C TYR A 35 -11.67 -1.24 -6.08
N LEU A 36 -11.12 -0.20 -6.70
CA LEU A 36 -9.75 0.26 -6.42
C LEU A 36 -9.58 0.66 -4.95
N GLY A 37 -10.60 1.28 -4.35
CA GLY A 37 -10.62 1.64 -2.94
C GLY A 37 -10.59 0.42 -2.02
N LEU A 38 -11.34 -0.63 -2.35
CA LEU A 38 -11.32 -1.89 -1.60
C LEU A 38 -9.97 -2.62 -1.71
N VAL A 39 -9.33 -2.58 -2.88
CA VAL A 39 -7.97 -3.11 -3.04
C VAL A 39 -6.97 -2.30 -2.22
N LEU A 40 -7.04 -0.97 -2.26
CA LEU A 40 -6.18 -0.10 -1.46
C LEU A 40 -6.37 -0.33 0.04
N PHE A 41 -7.62 -0.46 0.50
CA PHE A 41 -7.94 -0.77 1.89
C PHE A 41 -7.31 -2.10 2.33
N SER A 42 -7.47 -3.15 1.52
CA SER A 42 -6.85 -4.46 1.77
C SER A 42 -5.32 -4.37 1.84
N LEU A 43 -4.72 -3.58 0.94
CA LEU A 43 -3.28 -3.36 0.90
C LEU A 43 -2.76 -2.62 2.14
N ILE A 44 -3.52 -1.63 2.64
CA ILE A 44 -3.21 -0.92 3.89
C ILE A 44 -3.26 -1.88 5.09
N LEU A 45 -4.29 -2.72 5.19
CA LEU A 45 -4.37 -3.72 6.26
C LEU A 45 -3.16 -4.66 6.23
N TRP A 46 -2.79 -5.13 5.04
CA TRP A 46 -1.58 -5.93 4.85
C TRP A 46 -0.33 -5.20 5.36
N ARG A 47 -0.20 -3.89 5.09
CA ARG A 47 0.94 -3.10 5.57
C ARG A 47 1.00 -2.96 7.07
N LEU A 48 -0.15 -2.79 7.72
CA LEU A 48 -0.23 -2.72 9.18
C LEU A 48 0.27 -4.03 9.80
N VAL A 49 -0.17 -5.17 9.28
CA VAL A 49 0.33 -6.49 9.71
C VAL A 49 1.83 -6.61 9.44
N TRP A 50 2.28 -6.30 8.22
CA TRP A 50 3.69 -6.41 7.85
C TRP A 50 4.60 -5.48 8.67
N GLY A 51 4.12 -4.31 9.08
CA GLY A 51 4.88 -3.41 9.96
C GLY A 51 5.01 -3.88 11.40
N ILE A 52 4.37 -4.99 11.77
CA ILE A 52 4.53 -5.65 13.07
C ILE A 52 5.40 -6.91 12.91
N VAL A 53 5.07 -7.78 11.95
CA VAL A 53 5.71 -9.11 11.81
C VAL A 53 6.84 -9.18 10.77
N GLY A 54 6.99 -8.15 9.93
CA GLY A 54 7.95 -8.12 8.82
C GLY A 54 9.41 -7.97 9.25
N SER A 55 10.29 -7.77 8.26
CA SER A 55 11.72 -7.57 8.48
C SER A 55 12.01 -6.35 9.35
N ASP A 56 13.18 -6.30 10.00
CA ASP A 56 13.55 -5.19 10.90
C ASP A 56 13.33 -3.83 10.24
N THR A 57 13.81 -3.64 9.01
CA THR A 57 13.67 -2.37 8.26
C THR A 57 12.22 -1.99 7.89
N SER A 58 11.28 -2.91 8.03
CA SER A 58 9.86 -2.70 7.70
C SER A 58 8.99 -2.39 8.92
N ARG A 59 9.51 -2.67 10.13
CA ARG A 59 8.80 -2.52 11.40
C ARG A 59 8.57 -1.06 11.75
N PHE A 60 7.42 -0.77 12.33
CA PHE A 60 7.09 0.60 12.71
C PHE A 60 7.98 1.16 13.84
N SER A 61 8.55 0.28 14.67
CA SER A 61 9.43 0.66 15.78
C SER A 61 10.78 1.24 15.33
N GLN A 62 11.17 1.04 14.07
CA GLN A 62 12.41 1.62 13.52
C GLN A 62 12.22 3.06 13.01
N PHE A 63 11.00 3.63 13.12
CA PHE A 63 10.72 5.02 12.73
C PHE A 63 10.95 6.04 13.87
N ILE A 64 11.31 5.59 15.08
CA ILE A 64 11.67 6.42 16.24
C ILE A 64 13.17 6.29 16.47
#